data_AF-A0AAV4B8M2-F1
#
_entry.id   AF-A0AAV4B8M2-F1
#
_cell.length_a   1.000
_cell.length_b   1.000
_cell.length_c   1.000
_cell.angle_alpha   90.00
_cell.angle_beta   90.00
_cell.angle_gamma   90.00
#
_symmetry.space_group_name_H-M   'P 1'
#
loop_
_entity.id
_entity.type
_entity.pdbx_description
1 polymer ?
#
loop_
_entity_poly.entity_id
_entity_poly.type
_entity_poly.pdbx_seq_one_letter_code
_entity_poly.pdbx_strand_id
1 'polypeptide(L)'
;MEGSTLEAMAQAVENSAVVLVCMSERYKQSPNCRTEAEYMFQLRKDYIPLMCQKRYRPDGWLGAILGAKLFFDFSGKYPYEKPLQVRYFFTVLINYKMW
;
A
#
# COMPACT_ATOMS: atom_id res chain seq x y z
N MET A 1 -17.54 -6.26 -18.94
CA MET A 1 -16.31 -5.44 -18.97
C MET A 1 -15.80 -5.33 -17.55
N GLU A 2 -14.96 -6.29 -17.13
CA GLU A 2 -14.36 -6.33 -15.79
C GLU A 2 -12.83 -6.06 -15.84
N GLY A 3 -12.28 -5.95 -17.06
CA GLY A 3 -10.85 -5.75 -17.33
C GLY A 3 -10.33 -4.35 -17.03
N SER A 4 -11.18 -3.31 -17.08
CA SER A 4 -10.71 -1.92 -17.01
C SER A 4 -10.12 -1.51 -15.65
N THR A 5 -10.55 -2.15 -14.55
CA THR A 5 -10.07 -1.78 -13.21
C THR A 5 -8.77 -2.50 -12.88
N LEU A 6 -8.69 -3.81 -13.15
CA LEU A 6 -7.51 -4.62 -12.84
C LEU A 6 -6.32 -4.23 -13.73
N GLU A 7 -6.56 -3.98 -15.03
CA GLU A 7 -5.52 -3.49 -15.93
C GLU A 7 -5.00 -2.12 -15.51
N ALA A 8 -5.89 -1.20 -15.14
CA ALA A 8 -5.48 0.12 -14.66
C ALA A 8 -4.67 0.04 -13.34
N MET A 9 -5.04 -0.85 -12.43
CA MET A 9 -4.28 -1.11 -11.20
C MET A 9 -2.89 -1.69 -11.51
N ALA A 10 -2.81 -2.69 -12.40
CA ALA A 10 -1.54 -3.28 -12.82
C ALA A 10 -0.63 -2.23 -13.46
N GLN A 11 -1.16 -1.44 -14.41
CA GLN A 11 -0.43 -0.35 -15.04
C GLN A 11 0.05 0.68 -14.02
N ALA A 12 -0.74 0.98 -12.99
CA ALA A 12 -0.32 1.90 -11.94
C ALA A 12 0.92 1.35 -11.20
N VAL A 13 0.89 0.09 -10.78
CA VAL A 13 2.04 -0.57 -10.11
C VAL A 13 3.26 -0.62 -11.03
N GLU A 14 3.10 -1.01 -12.29
CA GLU A 14 4.18 -1.08 -13.28
C GLU A 14 4.86 0.28 -13.52
N ASN A 15 4.07 1.36 -13.63
CA ASN A 15 4.59 2.70 -13.92
C ASN A 15 5.01 3.48 -12.67
N SER A 16 4.78 2.95 -11.47
CA SER A 16 5.20 3.57 -10.22
C SER A 16 6.71 3.53 -10.04
N ALA A 17 7.27 4.63 -9.51
CA ALA A 17 8.64 4.67 -9.04
C ALA A 17 8.78 3.97 -7.68
N VAL A 18 7.80 4.19 -6.80
CA VAL A 18 7.70 3.54 -5.49
C VAL A 18 6.24 3.27 -5.15
N VAL A 19 5.98 2.19 -4.42
CA VAL A 19 4.65 1.83 -3.91
C VAL A 19 4.60 2.09 -2.41
N LEU A 20 3.63 2.86 -1.92
CA LEU A 20 3.40 2.96 -0.48
C LEU A 20 2.51 1.78 -0.05
N VAL A 21 2.74 1.20 1.11
CA VAL A 21 1.91 0.09 1.62
C VAL A 21 1.26 0.53 2.91
N CYS A 22 0.03 1.03 2.83
CA CYS A 22 -0.75 1.55 3.95
C CYS A 22 -1.40 0.41 4.76
N MET A 23 -0.61 -0.18 5.65
CA MET A 23 -0.97 -1.34 6.44
C MET A 23 -2.10 -1.02 7.44
N SER A 24 -3.15 -1.83 7.36
CA SER A 24 -4.28 -1.87 8.30
C SER A 24 -4.99 -3.22 8.17
N GLU A 25 -5.89 -3.52 9.11
CA GLU A 25 -6.73 -4.73 9.03
C GLU A 25 -7.58 -4.73 7.75
N ARG A 26 -8.15 -3.57 7.39
CA ARG A 26 -8.95 -3.41 6.16
C ARG A 26 -8.12 -3.62 4.90
N TYR A 27 -6.86 -3.18 4.91
CA TYR A 27 -5.93 -3.43 3.81
C TYR A 27 -5.69 -4.94 3.65
N LYS A 28 -5.45 -5.66 4.76
CA LYS A 28 -5.22 -7.10 4.74
C LYS A 28 -6.43 -7.92 4.25
N GLN A 29 -7.63 -7.45 4.56
CA GLN A 29 -8.88 -8.13 4.19
C GLN A 29 -9.34 -7.86 2.75
N SER A 30 -8.80 -6.82 2.09
CA SER A 30 -9.19 -6.43 0.73
C SER A 30 -8.51 -7.32 -0.32
N PRO A 31 -9.26 -8.08 -1.14
CA PRO A 31 -8.66 -8.90 -2.20
C PRO A 31 -7.88 -8.08 -3.22
N ASN A 32 -8.38 -6.89 -3.56
CA ASN A 32 -7.72 -5.99 -4.51
C ASN A 32 -6.35 -5.53 -3.99
N CYS A 33 -6.28 -5.15 -2.71
CA CYS A 33 -5.03 -4.72 -2.09
C CYS A 33 -4.02 -5.87 -1.98
N ARG A 34 -4.51 -7.09 -1.74
CA ARG A 34 -3.67 -8.29 -1.77
C ARG A 34 -3.07 -8.50 -3.16
N THR A 35 -3.88 -8.47 -4.21
CA THR A 35 -3.41 -8.63 -5.59
C THR A 35 -2.37 -7.57 -5.95
N GLU A 36 -2.61 -6.30 -5.60
CA GLU A 36 -1.64 -5.21 -5.84
C GLU A 36 -0.32 -5.42 -5.11
N ALA A 37 -0.38 -5.81 -3.82
CA ALA A 37 0.81 -6.04 -3.02
C ALA A 37 1.63 -7.23 -3.54
N GLU A 38 0.96 -8.33 -3.90
CA GLU A 38 1.59 -9.50 -4.48
C GLU A 38 2.22 -9.17 -5.84
N TYR A 39 1.52 -8.40 -6.68
CA TYR A 39 2.02 -7.99 -7.98
C TYR A 39 3.21 -7.04 -7.89
N MET A 40 3.13 -6.03 -7.01
CA MET A 40 4.25 -5.15 -6.67
C MET A 40 5.48 -5.94 -6.21
N PHE A 41 5.27 -6.95 -5.34
CA PHE A 41 6.32 -7.82 -4.84
C PHE A 41 6.92 -8.70 -5.94
N GLN A 42 6.10 -9.26 -6.83
CA GLN A 42 6.55 -10.03 -8.00
C GLN A 42 7.41 -9.19 -8.95
N LEU A 43 7.02 -7.94 -9.20
CA LEU A 43 7.79 -6.99 -10.01
C LEU A 43 9.03 -6.45 -9.29
N ARG A 44 9.27 -6.84 -8.03
CA ARG A 44 10.38 -6.36 -7.18
C ARG A 44 10.46 -4.85 -7.11
N LYS A 45 9.30 -4.18 -7.09
CA LYS A 45 9.24 -2.72 -6.98
C LYS A 45 9.69 -2.27 -5.61
N ASP A 46 10.31 -1.09 -5.56
CA ASP A 46 10.57 -0.44 -4.29
C ASP A 46 9.25 -0.05 -3.63
N TYR A 47 9.17 -0.28 -2.33
CA TYR A 47 7.98 0.03 -1.56
C TYR A 47 8.30 0.48 -0.14
N ILE A 48 7.45 1.36 0.39
CA ILE A 48 7.57 1.95 1.72
C ILE A 48 6.38 1.49 2.58
N PRO A 49 6.62 0.67 3.61
CA PRO A 49 5.57 0.26 4.55
C PRO A 49 5.15 1.42 5.47
N LEU A 50 3.84 1.70 5.52
CA LEU A 50 3.23 2.70 6.39
C LEU A 50 2.22 2.03 7.32
N MET A 51 2.42 2.13 8.64
CA MET A 51 1.46 1.62 9.63
C MET A 51 0.37 2.67 9.88
N CYS A 52 -0.83 2.46 9.33
CA CYS A 52 -1.93 3.43 9.45
C CYS A 52 -2.91 3.10 10.57
N GLN A 53 -2.76 1.95 11.24
CA GLN A 53 -3.64 1.49 12.32
C GLN A 53 -2.87 1.26 13.61
N LYS A 54 -3.37 1.79 14.74
CA LYS A 54 -2.71 1.68 16.04
C LYS A 54 -2.67 0.21 16.47
N ARG A 55 -1.52 -0.23 16.97
CA ARG A 55 -1.28 -1.59 17.47
C ARG A 55 -1.57 -2.69 16.44
N TYR A 56 -1.61 -2.35 15.15
CA TYR A 56 -1.71 -3.35 14.10
C TYR A 56 -0.39 -4.12 13.99
N ARG A 57 -0.46 -5.42 13.76
CA ARG A 57 0.71 -6.27 13.55
C ARG A 57 0.48 -7.03 12.24
N PRO A 58 1.25 -6.74 11.19
CA PRO A 58 1.09 -7.44 9.93
C PRO A 58 1.52 -8.90 10.10
N ASP A 59 0.70 -9.81 9.60
CA ASP A 59 0.84 -11.26 9.70
C ASP A 59 0.37 -11.95 8.41
N GLY A 60 0.62 -13.25 8.31
CA GLY A 60 0.26 -14.04 7.13
C GLY A 60 0.92 -13.52 5.85
N TRP A 61 0.12 -13.35 4.79
CA TRP A 61 0.59 -12.89 3.48
C TRP A 61 1.25 -11.50 3.54
N LEU A 62 0.69 -10.58 4.34
CA LEU A 62 1.20 -9.22 4.44
C LEU A 62 2.53 -9.19 5.21
N GLY A 63 2.62 -9.97 6.29
CA GLY A 63 3.87 -10.16 7.03
C GLY A 63 4.97 -10.78 6.16
N ALA A 64 4.62 -11.74 5.30
CA ALA A 64 5.58 -12.36 4.37
C ALA A 64 6.12 -11.36 3.32
N ILE A 65 5.26 -10.51 2.75
CA ILE A 65 5.67 -9.48 1.78
C ILE A 65 6.60 -8.44 2.44
N LEU A 66 6.27 -8.01 3.66
CA LEU A 66 7.04 -7.02 4.42
C LEU A 66 8.39 -7.56 4.90
N GLY A 67 8.44 -8.84 5.26
CA GLY A 67 9.63 -9.47 5.84
C GLY A 67 10.16 -8.70 7.04
N ALA A 68 11.46 -8.41 7.04
CA ALA A 68 12.14 -7.63 8.08
C ALA A 68 12.25 -6.12 7.75
N LYS A 69 11.49 -5.61 6.77
CA LYS A 69 11.56 -4.18 6.42
C LYS A 69 11.08 -3.30 7.58
N LEU A 70 11.77 -2.17 7.76
CA LEU A 70 11.32 -1.10 8.64
C LEU A 70 10.04 -0.46 8.09
N PHE A 71 9.17 -0.02 8.99
CA PHE A 71 7.93 0.66 8.65
C PHE A 71 7.82 2.00 9.38
N PHE A 72 7.11 2.94 8.75
CA PHE A 72 6.81 4.23 9.36
C PHE A 72 5.47 4.19 10.09
N ASP A 73 5.44 4.64 11.34
CA ASP A 73 4.22 4.70 12.13
C ASP A 73 3.40 5.97 11.85
N PHE A 74 2.31 5.80 11.10
CA PHE A 74 1.31 6.82 10.77
C PHE A 74 0.02 6.64 11.57
N SER A 75 -0.01 5.77 12.58
CA SER A 75 -1.22 5.44 13.33
C SER A 75 -1.66 6.53 14.32
N GLY A 76 -0.99 7.69 14.33
CA GLY A 76 -1.33 8.83 15.20
C GLY A 76 -0.38 9.04 16.37
N LYS A 77 0.91 8.70 16.20
CA LYS A 77 1.99 9.17 17.09
C LYS A 77 2.39 10.63 16.81
N TYR A 78 2.10 11.13 15.60
CA TYR A 78 2.34 12.51 15.18
C TYR A 78 1.01 13.26 15.02
N PRO A 79 0.89 14.52 15.50
CA PRO A 79 -0.31 15.33 15.38
C PRO A 79 -0.45 15.82 13.94
N TYR A 80 -0.88 14.95 13.02
CA TYR A 80 -1.34 15.39 11.71
C TYR A 80 -2.80 15.80 11.84
N GLU A 81 -3.03 17.11 11.73
CA GLU A 81 -4.35 17.73 11.65
C GLU A 81 -5.02 17.40 10.33
N LYS A 82 -5.48 16.15 10.24
CA LYS A 82 -6.55 15.59 9.43
C LYS A 82 -6.33 14.08 9.47
N PRO A 83 -7.24 13.28 10.03
CA PRO A 83 -7.18 11.84 9.79
C PRO A 83 -7.19 11.70 8.28
N LEU A 84 -6.10 11.19 7.71
CA LEU A 84 -6.12 10.66 6.35
C LEU A 84 -7.37 9.79 6.31
N GLN A 85 -8.44 10.27 5.70
CA GLN A 85 -9.62 9.49 5.45
C GLN A 85 -9.18 8.50 4.39
N VAL A 86 -8.51 7.43 4.84
CA VAL A 86 -8.08 6.28 4.02
C VAL A 86 -9.35 5.49 3.70
N ARG A 87 -10.21 6.15 2.95
CA ARG A 87 -11.45 5.64 2.41
C ARG A 87 -11.08 5.36 0.96
N TYR A 88 -10.53 4.17 0.73
CA TYR A 88 -10.22 3.64 -0.60
C TYR A 88 -9.07 4.31 -1.36
N PHE A 89 -8.02 4.79 -0.69
CA PHE A 89 -6.81 5.21 -1.39
C PHE A 89 -5.98 3.98 -1.79
N PHE A 90 -6.32 3.45 -2.96
CA PHE A 90 -5.46 2.69 -3.85
C PHE A 90 -4.04 3.25 -3.78
N THR A 91 -3.13 2.47 -3.21
CA THR A 91 -1.80 2.98 -2.90
C THR A 91 -0.86 2.71 -4.08
N VAL A 92 -0.97 3.53 -5.11
CA VAL A 92 0.05 3.69 -6.15
C VAL A 92 0.18 5.17 -6.51
N LEU A 93 1.07 5.88 -5.83
CA LEU A 93 1.48 7.23 -6.22
C LEU A 93 2.92 7.45 -5.75
N ILE A 94 3.90 7.37 -6.66
CA ILE A 94 4.78 8.50 -7.04
C ILE A 94 5.14 8.31 -8.51
N ASN A 95 4.32 8.86 -9.40
CA ASN A 95 4.76 9.34 -10.71
C ASN A 95 3.78 10.39 -11.23
N TYR A 96 3.69 11.50 -10.52
CA TYR A 96 3.50 12.79 -11.18
C TYR A 96 4.75 13.60 -10.86
N LYS A 97 5.50 13.87 -11.93
CA LYS A 97 6.56 14.87 -12.04
C LYS A 97 6.73 15.76 -10.80
N MET A 98 7.88 15.64 -10.15
CA MET A 98 8.56 16.83 -9.64
C MET A 98 8.69 17.82 -10.80
N TRP A 99 8.29 19.07 -10.54
CA TRP A 99 8.11 20.22 -11.44
C TRP A 99 6.75 20.31 -12.14
#